data_AF-A0A6C0I5G6-F1
#
_entry.id   AF-A0A6C0I5G6-F1
#
_cell.length_a   1.000
_cell.length_b   1.000
_cell.length_c   1.000
_cell.angle_alpha   90.00
_cell.angle_beta   90.00
_cell.angle_gamma   90.00
#
_symmetry.space_group_name_H-M   'P 1'
#
loop_
_entity.id
_entity.type
_entity.pdbx_description
1 polymer ?
#
loop_
_entity_poly.entity_id
_entity_poly.type
_entity_poly.pdbx_seq_one_letter_code
_entity_poly.pdbx_strand_id
1 'polypeptide(L)'
;MVETDNVEFLEKMKQSIESMNQYHQIEILNILNKNMCKINENKSGVYVNLSFLSKETIHDLLQYIHYIRDQEDSLVTMEYQKAEFKNSFFVEKEDKDNSTVSYK
;
A
#
# COMPACT_ATOMS: atom_id res chain seq x y z
N MET A 1 -22.08 21.36 -13.45
CA MET A 1 -20.76 21.08 -12.82
C MET A 1 -20.67 19.58 -12.66
N VAL A 2 -20.05 18.83 -13.59
CA VAL A 2 -19.98 17.34 -13.49
C VAL A 2 -18.68 16.72 -14.03
N GLU A 3 -17.80 17.44 -14.75
CA GLU A 3 -16.59 16.81 -15.32
C GLU A 3 -15.35 16.85 -14.42
N THR A 4 -15.21 17.86 -13.55
CA THR A 4 -13.99 18.08 -12.77
C THR A 4 -13.74 16.97 -11.72
N ASP A 5 -14.81 16.48 -11.08
CA ASP A 5 -14.73 15.47 -10.01
C ASP A 5 -14.21 14.12 -10.52
N ASN A 6 -14.50 13.79 -11.79
CA ASN A 6 -14.05 12.54 -12.39
C ASN A 6 -12.55 12.59 -12.73
N VAL A 7 -12.05 13.73 -13.21
CA VAL A 7 -10.64 13.87 -13.57
C VAL A 7 -9.73 13.84 -12.34
N GLU A 8 -10.08 14.57 -11.27
CA GLU A 8 -9.28 14.57 -10.03
C GLU A 8 -9.24 13.17 -9.40
N PHE A 9 -10.38 12.46 -9.42
CA PHE A 9 -10.47 11.10 -8.92
C PHE A 9 -9.55 10.14 -9.68
N LEU A 10 -9.59 10.17 -11.03
CA LEU A 10 -8.74 9.31 -11.85
C LEU A 10 -7.25 9.64 -11.67
N GLU A 11 -6.89 10.91 -11.48
CA GLU A 11 -5.51 11.30 -11.22
C GLU A 11 -5.01 10.79 -9.86
N LYS A 12 -5.84 10.84 -8.81
CA LYS A 12 -5.50 10.25 -7.50
C LYS A 12 -5.31 8.74 -7.59
N MET A 13 -6.17 8.05 -8.34
CA MET A 13 -6.06 6.62 -8.57
C MET A 13 -4.76 6.28 -9.31
N LYS A 14 -4.44 7.02 -10.38
CA LYS A 14 -3.18 6.89 -11.12
C LYS A 14 -1.96 7.04 -10.21
N GLN A 15 -1.89 8.14 -9.45
CA GLN A 15 -0.77 8.41 -8.55
C GLN A 15 -0.59 7.31 -7.51
N SER A 16 -1.71 6.76 -7.01
CA SER A 16 -1.68 5.64 -6.06
C SER A 16 -1.04 4.41 -6.71
N ILE A 17 -1.44 4.05 -7.92
CA ILE A 17 -0.87 2.90 -8.66
C ILE A 17 0.61 3.13 -8.99
N GLU A 18 0.98 4.31 -9.45
CA GLU A 18 2.37 4.65 -9.82
C GLU A 18 3.32 4.64 -8.60
N SER A 19 2.82 4.97 -7.40
CA SER A 19 3.60 4.91 -6.15
C SER A 19 3.82 3.50 -5.62
N MET A 20 3.06 2.50 -6.08
CA MET A 20 3.20 1.12 -5.63
C MET A 20 4.48 0.48 -6.17
N ASN A 21 4.97 -0.55 -5.49
CA ASN A 21 6.09 -1.35 -5.97
C ASN A 21 5.72 -2.14 -7.24
N GLN A 22 6.74 -2.64 -7.94
CA GLN A 22 6.58 -3.38 -9.20
C GLN A 22 5.64 -4.59 -9.08
N TYR A 23 5.64 -5.29 -7.94
CA TYR A 23 4.78 -6.46 -7.75
C TYR A 23 3.30 -6.07 -7.81
N HIS A 24 2.89 -5.02 -7.08
CA HIS A 24 1.51 -4.53 -7.11
C HIS A 24 1.14 -3.92 -8.46
N GLN A 25 2.08 -3.24 -9.14
CA GLN A 25 1.84 -2.74 -10.50
C GLN A 25 1.58 -3.89 -11.50
N ILE A 26 2.23 -5.04 -11.34
CA ILE A 26 1.96 -6.25 -12.14
C ILE A 26 0.57 -6.80 -11.85
N GLU A 27 0.14 -6.84 -10.57
CA GLU A 27 -1.22 -7.28 -10.23
C GLU A 27 -2.31 -6.34 -10.77
N ILE A 28 -2.06 -5.02 -10.74
CA ILE A 28 -2.92 -4.03 -11.39
C ILE A 28 -3.01 -4.31 -12.90
N LEU A 29 -1.90 -4.63 -13.55
CA LEU A 29 -1.88 -5.03 -14.96
C LEU A 29 -2.69 -6.32 -15.20
N ASN A 30 -2.63 -7.30 -14.29
CA ASN A 30 -3.43 -8.52 -14.37
C ASN A 30 -4.94 -8.21 -14.31
N ILE A 31 -5.37 -7.31 -13.43
CA ILE A 31 -6.77 -6.86 -13.34
C ILE A 31 -7.22 -6.21 -14.65
N LEU A 32 -6.39 -5.34 -15.22
CA LEU A 32 -6.68 -4.67 -16.50
C LEU A 32 -6.78 -5.67 -17.66
N ASN A 33 -5.89 -6.67 -17.71
CA ASN A 33 -5.91 -7.74 -18.70
C ASN A 33 -7.16 -8.62 -18.58
N LYS A 34 -7.54 -8.99 -17.35
CA LYS A 34 -8.75 -9.79 -17.07
C LYS A 34 -10.01 -9.09 -17.59
N ASN A 35 -10.06 -7.78 -17.47
CA ASN A 35 -11.18 -6.95 -17.93
C ASN A 35 -11.07 -6.54 -19.42
N MET A 36 -10.16 -7.16 -20.19
CA MET A 36 -9.95 -6.93 -21.63
C MET A 36 -9.75 -5.44 -21.99
N CYS A 37 -9.05 -4.72 -21.11
CA CYS A 37 -8.77 -3.30 -21.33
C CYS A 37 -7.81 -3.10 -22.50
N LYS A 38 -7.99 -2.00 -23.25
CA LYS A 38 -7.03 -1.62 -24.29
C LYS A 38 -5.75 -1.11 -23.64
N ILE A 39 -4.69 -1.89 -23.79
CA ILE A 39 -3.38 -1.64 -23.22
C ILE A 39 -2.39 -1.41 -24.36
N ASN A 40 -1.51 -0.41 -24.22
CA ASN A 40 -0.46 -0.14 -25.19
C ASN A 40 0.90 -0.40 -24.54
N GLU A 41 1.61 -1.41 -25.02
CA GLU A 41 2.93 -1.79 -24.52
C GLU A 41 4.02 -1.39 -25.52
N ASN A 42 5.09 -0.80 -25.00
CA ASN A 42 6.32 -0.55 -25.75
C ASN A 42 7.54 -0.85 -24.88
N LYS A 43 8.76 -0.59 -25.40
CA LYS A 43 10.02 -0.87 -24.67
C LYS A 43 10.13 -0.15 -23.33
N SER A 44 9.36 0.91 -23.10
CA SER A 44 9.33 1.70 -21.87
C SER A 44 8.25 1.24 -20.88
N GLY A 45 7.45 0.23 -21.24
CA GLY A 45 6.42 -0.35 -20.38
C GLY A 45 5.02 -0.24 -20.95
N VAL A 46 4.04 -0.25 -20.04
CA VAL A 46 2.62 -0.37 -20.34
C VAL A 46 1.90 0.95 -20.09
N TYR A 47 1.16 1.42 -21.10
CA TYR A 47 0.37 2.64 -21.07
C TYR A 47 -1.12 2.31 -21.12
N VAL A 48 -1.88 2.93 -20.23
CA VAL A 48 -3.32 2.71 -20.07
C VAL A 48 -4.03 4.05 -19.94
N ASN A 49 -5.09 4.26 -20.70
CA ASN A 49 -5.92 5.44 -20.59
C ASN A 49 -7.09 5.15 -19.65
N LEU A 50 -7.04 5.73 -18.44
CA LEU A 50 -8.02 5.51 -17.38
C LEU A 50 -9.42 6.02 -17.75
N SER A 51 -9.54 7.02 -18.62
CA SER A 51 -10.83 7.58 -19.06
C SER A 51 -11.66 6.62 -19.92
N PHE A 52 -11.05 5.56 -20.45
CA PHE A 52 -11.74 4.52 -21.23
C PHE A 52 -12.05 3.25 -20.45
N LEU A 53 -11.70 3.21 -19.16
CA LEU A 53 -11.99 2.04 -18.33
C LEU A 53 -13.48 1.99 -17.98
N SER A 54 -14.01 0.77 -17.93
CA SER A 54 -15.38 0.55 -17.49
C SER A 54 -15.50 0.82 -15.99
N LYS A 55 -16.71 1.10 -15.52
CA LYS A 55 -16.97 1.28 -14.08
C LYS A 55 -16.60 0.04 -13.25
N GLU A 56 -16.78 -1.14 -13.83
CA GLU A 56 -16.39 -2.42 -13.22
C GLU A 56 -14.88 -2.51 -13.04
N THR A 57 -14.10 -2.19 -14.08
CA THR A 57 -12.64 -2.17 -13.97
C THR A 57 -12.15 -1.15 -12.96
N ILE A 58 -12.73 0.05 -12.95
CA ILE A 58 -12.40 1.06 -11.93
C ILE A 58 -12.71 0.53 -10.52
N HIS A 59 -13.83 -0.18 -10.33
CA HIS A 59 -14.17 -0.77 -9.05
C HIS A 59 -13.14 -1.82 -8.60
N ASP A 60 -12.77 -2.76 -9.47
CA ASP A 60 -11.77 -3.80 -9.17
C ASP A 60 -10.41 -3.19 -8.80
N LEU A 61 -9.99 -2.15 -9.53
CA LEU A 61 -8.75 -1.43 -9.24
C LEU A 61 -8.79 -0.77 -7.86
N LEU A 62 -9.88 -0.07 -7.53
CA LEU A 62 -10.04 0.56 -6.23
C LEU A 62 -10.06 -0.47 -5.09
N GLN A 63 -10.73 -1.60 -5.28
CA GLN A 63 -10.77 -2.66 -4.30
C GLN A 63 -9.35 -3.19 -4.00
N TYR A 64 -8.54 -3.38 -5.04
CA TYR A 64 -7.15 -3.80 -4.86
C TYR A 64 -6.31 -2.70 -4.19
N ILE A 65 -6.45 -1.44 -4.60
CA ILE A 65 -5.74 -0.31 -3.99
C ILE A 65 -6.06 -0.20 -2.48
N HIS A 66 -7.33 -0.34 -2.11
CA HIS A 66 -7.72 -0.32 -0.70
C HIS A 66 -7.16 -1.51 0.08
N TYR A 67 -7.21 -2.71 -0.50
CA TYR A 67 -6.64 -3.90 0.12
C TYR A 67 -5.15 -3.75 0.45
N ILE A 68 -4.36 -3.16 -0.45
CA ILE A 68 -2.93 -2.93 -0.22
C ILE A 68 -2.70 -1.88 0.88
N ARG A 69 -3.48 -0.79 0.89
CA ARG A 69 -3.39 0.22 1.95
C ARG A 69 -3.70 -0.36 3.33
N ASP A 70 -4.77 -1.14 3.43
CA ASP A 70 -5.15 -1.78 4.69
C ASP A 70 -4.07 -2.75 5.18
N GLN A 71 -3.41 -3.44 4.24
CA GLN A 71 -2.28 -4.32 4.55
C GLN A 71 -1.07 -3.54 5.08
N GLU A 72 -0.72 -2.42 4.45
CA GLU A 72 0.38 -1.55 4.89
C GLU A 72 0.11 -0.96 6.28
N ASP A 73 -1.09 -0.44 6.53
CA ASP A 73 -1.48 0.14 7.83
C ASP A 73 -1.46 -0.91 8.95
N SER A 74 -1.89 -2.15 8.65
CA SER A 74 -1.84 -3.27 9.57
C SER A 74 -0.39 -3.63 9.94
N LEU A 75 0.51 -3.66 8.95
CA LEU A 75 1.94 -3.92 9.17
C LEU A 75 2.59 -2.82 10.03
N VAL A 76 2.29 -1.55 9.73
CA VAL A 76 2.77 -0.41 10.52
C VAL A 76 2.30 -0.51 11.97
N THR A 77 1.03 -0.85 12.17
CA THR A 77 0.46 -1.02 13.52
C THR A 77 1.15 -2.17 14.27
N MET A 78 1.42 -3.29 13.60
CA MET A 78 2.09 -4.44 14.20
C MET A 78 3.55 -4.11 14.60
N GLU A 79 4.29 -3.41 13.75
CA GLU A 79 5.66 -2.97 14.06
C GLU A 79 5.68 -1.96 15.21
N TYR A 80 4.71 -1.04 15.28
CA TYR A 80 4.55 -0.15 16.42
C TYR A 80 4.33 -0.91 17.74
N GLN A 81 3.37 -1.86 17.76
CA GLN A 81 3.08 -2.66 18.95
C GLN A 81 4.29 -3.48 19.41
N LYS A 82 5.05 -4.04 18.46
CA LYS A 82 6.27 -4.80 18.73
C LYS A 82 7.36 -3.91 19.33
N ALA A 83 7.53 -2.68 18.82
CA ALA A 83 8.47 -1.72 19.37
C ALA A 83 8.11 -1.32 20.81
N GLU A 84 6.84 -0.99 21.06
CA GLU A 84 6.32 -0.64 22.38
C GLU A 84 6.51 -1.78 23.39
N PHE A 85 6.21 -3.02 22.99
CA PHE A 85 6.44 -4.20 23.84
C PHE A 85 7.93 -4.36 24.16
N LYS A 86 8.82 -4.22 23.17
CA LYS A 86 10.26 -4.31 23.40
C LYS A 86 10.75 -3.26 24.40
N ASN A 87 10.30 -2.02 24.23
CA ASN A 87 10.71 -0.90 25.07
C ASN A 87 10.21 -1.06 26.51
N SER A 88 8.93 -1.37 26.70
CA SER A 88 8.32 -1.51 28.03
C SER A 88 8.84 -2.73 28.81
N PHE A 89 9.15 -3.86 28.15
CA PHE A 89 9.53 -5.08 28.86
C PHE A 89 11.03 -5.28 29.05
N PHE A 90 11.88 -4.74 28.17
CA PHE A 90 13.32 -5.00 28.19
C PHE A 90 14.15 -3.76 28.52
N VAL A 91 13.74 -2.57 28.08
CA VAL A 91 14.54 -1.34 28.34
C VAL A 91 14.34 -0.85 29.77
N GLU A 92 13.12 -0.89 30.32
CA GLU A 92 12.86 -0.48 31.71
C GLU A 92 13.45 -1.41 32.79
N LYS A 93 13.87 -2.63 32.42
CA LYS A 93 14.42 -3.61 33.37
C LYS A 93 15.94 -3.56 33.49
N GLU A 94 16.65 -3.07 32.47
CA GLU A 94 18.12 -2.93 32.52
C GLU A 94 18.57 -1.85 33.51
N ASP A 95 17.74 -0.86 33.80
CA ASP A 95 18.04 0.18 34.81
C ASP A 95 17.86 -0.29 36.27
N LYS A 96 17.21 -1.45 36.51
CA LYS A 96 16.96 -1.97 37.87
C LYS A 96 17.88 -3.11 38.32
N ASP A 97 18.60 -3.76 37.41
CA ASP A 97 19.40 -4.95 37.76
C ASP A 97 20.89 -4.66 38.06
N ASN A 98 21.30 -3.38 38.06
CA ASN A 98 22.68 -2.99 38.39
C ASN A 98 22.91 -2.71 39.90
N SER A 99 21.97 -3.09 40.77
CA SER A 99 22.11 -2.95 42.21
C SER A 99 22.82 -4.17 42.83
N THR A 100 24.15 -4.15 42.75
CA THR A 100 25.11 -4.72 43.74
C THR A 100 24.65 -5.95 44.52
N VAL A 101 24.94 -7.15 44.01
CA VAL A 101 25.00 -8.35 44.86
C VAL A 101 26.45 -8.62 45.25
N SER A 102 26.88 -7.99 46.35
CA SER A 102 28.11 -8.36 47.05
C SER A 102 27.83 -9.59 47.91
N TYR A 103 28.34 -10.76 47.50
CA TYR A 103 28.37 -11.95 48.36
C TYR A 103 29.58 -11.88 49.29
N LYS A 104 29.32 -11.94 50.61
CA LYS A 104 30.31 -12.12 51.68
C LYS A 104 30.32 -13.59 52.11
#